data_AF-A0A943FRJ4-F1
#
_entry.id   AF-A0A943FRJ4-F1
#
_cell.length_a   1.000
_cell.length_b   1.000
_cell.length_c   1.000
_cell.angle_alpha   90.00
_cell.angle_beta   90.00
_cell.angle_gamma   90.00
#
_symmetry.space_group_name_H-M   'P 1'
#
loop_
_entity.id
_entity.type
_entity.pdbx_description
1 polymer ?
#
loop_
_entity_poly.entity_id
_entity_poly.type
_entity_poly.pdbx_seq_one_letter_code
_entity_poly.pdbx_strand_id
1 'polypeptide(L)'
;MTVKECYEKMGANYENVLSRLGGSEALVKRLVLKFLDDASYQKLEEQLLNKNVEEAFRAAHTLKGVCLNLGFDNLFTVSSDLTEKLRAKELDGADELFAKVKEQYEITVAAVKNLD
;
A
#
# COMPACT_ATOMS: atom_id res chain seq x y z
N MET A 1 12.74 -12.80 -9.93
CA MET A 1 11.26 -12.84 -10.21
C MET A 1 10.95 -11.79 -11.28
N THR A 2 9.94 -11.98 -12.13
CA THR A 2 9.51 -10.94 -13.09
C THR A 2 8.60 -9.89 -12.43
N VAL A 3 8.43 -8.73 -13.07
CA VAL A 3 7.49 -7.70 -12.58
C VAL A 3 6.06 -8.25 -12.56
N LYS A 4 5.65 -8.98 -13.60
CA LYS A 4 4.32 -9.59 -13.66
C LYS A 4 4.05 -10.56 -12.50
N GLU A 5 4.98 -11.48 -12.24
CA GLU A 5 4.89 -12.41 -11.10
C GLU A 5 4.84 -11.68 -9.75
N CYS A 6 5.53 -10.52 -9.63
CA CYS A 6 5.43 -9.67 -8.46
C CYS A 6 3.99 -9.18 -8.25
N TYR A 7 3.36 -8.64 -9.29
CA TYR A 7 1.96 -8.16 -9.21
C TYR A 7 0.98 -9.30 -8.92
N GLU A 8 1.15 -10.46 -9.54
CA GLU A 8 0.30 -11.62 -9.28
C GLU A 8 0.39 -12.07 -7.83
N LYS A 9 1.60 -12.12 -7.23
CA LYS A 9 1.77 -12.43 -5.80
C LYS A 9 1.15 -11.40 -4.86
N MET A 10 1.12 -10.13 -5.27
CA MET A 10 0.45 -9.06 -4.54
C MET A 10 -1.08 -9.08 -4.72
N GLY A 11 -1.60 -9.96 -5.58
CA GLY A 11 -3.01 -9.97 -5.97
C GLY A 11 -3.42 -8.71 -6.75
N ALA A 12 -2.50 -8.18 -7.56
CA ALA A 12 -2.63 -6.92 -8.27
C ALA A 12 -2.60 -7.10 -9.79
N ASN A 13 -3.22 -6.17 -10.52
CA ASN A 13 -3.33 -6.25 -11.97
C ASN A 13 -2.13 -5.60 -12.69
N TYR A 14 -1.18 -6.44 -13.11
CA TYR A 14 0.00 -6.00 -13.88
C TYR A 14 -0.35 -5.24 -15.17
N GLU A 15 -1.30 -5.75 -15.96
CA GLU A 15 -1.63 -5.18 -17.26
C GLU A 15 -2.22 -3.76 -17.12
N ASN A 16 -3.02 -3.53 -16.06
CA ASN A 16 -3.57 -2.22 -15.76
C ASN A 16 -2.45 -1.21 -15.44
N VAL A 17 -1.53 -1.56 -14.54
CA VAL A 17 -0.45 -0.65 -14.16
C VAL A 17 0.52 -0.40 -15.32
N LEU A 18 0.79 -1.42 -16.13
CA LEU A 18 1.67 -1.32 -17.29
C LEU A 18 1.07 -0.33 -18.31
N SER A 19 -0.23 -0.46 -18.59
CA SER A 19 -0.94 0.48 -19.47
C SER A 19 -0.94 1.91 -18.93
N ARG A 20 -1.12 2.11 -17.62
CA ARG A 20 -1.12 3.44 -16.98
C ARG A 20 0.27 4.09 -16.98
N LEU A 21 1.33 3.28 -16.90
CA LEU A 21 2.72 3.72 -16.93
C LEU A 21 3.34 3.62 -18.34
N GLY A 22 2.53 3.85 -19.37
CA GLY A 22 2.99 4.03 -20.75
C GLY A 22 3.60 2.78 -21.41
N GLY A 23 3.26 1.59 -20.91
CA GLY A 23 3.76 0.32 -21.46
C GLY A 23 5.21 0.00 -21.11
N SER A 24 5.83 0.75 -20.19
CA SER A 24 7.25 0.59 -19.85
C SER A 24 7.45 -0.27 -18.60
N GLU A 25 7.80 -1.54 -18.79
CA GLU A 25 8.12 -2.45 -17.68
C GLU A 25 9.29 -1.93 -16.83
N ALA A 26 10.30 -1.31 -17.46
CA ALA A 26 11.42 -0.69 -16.75
C ALA A 26 10.98 0.47 -15.83
N LEU A 27 10.00 1.28 -16.26
CA LEU A 27 9.41 2.32 -15.43
C LEU A 27 8.64 1.71 -14.25
N VAL A 28 7.81 0.71 -14.52
CA VAL A 28 7.03 0.00 -13.49
C VAL A 28 7.98 -0.57 -12.43
N LYS A 29 8.99 -1.35 -12.85
CA LYS A 29 9.98 -1.96 -11.94
C LYS A 29 10.66 -0.91 -11.06
N ARG A 30 11.13 0.19 -11.64
CA ARG A 30 11.80 1.27 -10.90
C ARG A 30 10.88 1.90 -9.85
N LEU A 31 9.61 2.14 -10.17
CA LEU A 31 8.66 2.73 -9.24
C LEU A 31 8.25 1.75 -8.13
N VAL A 32 8.08 0.47 -8.47
CA VAL A 32 7.80 -0.60 -7.50
C VAL A 32 8.95 -0.75 -6.50
N LEU A 33 10.20 -0.75 -6.95
CA LEU A 33 11.36 -0.84 -6.04
C LEU A 33 11.44 0.36 -5.08
N LYS A 34 11.08 1.56 -5.54
CA LYS A 34 11.02 2.76 -4.69
C LYS A 34 9.98 2.69 -3.58
N PHE A 35 9.00 1.78 -3.67
CA PHE A 35 8.03 1.57 -2.60
C PHE A 35 8.70 1.14 -1.29
N LEU A 36 9.83 0.43 -1.35
CA LEU A 36 10.56 -0.01 -0.15
C LEU A 36 11.11 1.16 0.68
N ASP A 37 11.25 2.34 0.07
CA ASP A 37 11.69 3.57 0.73
C ASP A 37 10.51 4.40 1.27
N ASP A 38 9.27 4.00 0.99
CA ASP A 38 8.08 4.71 1.47
C ASP A 38 7.86 4.46 2.97
N ALA A 39 7.72 5.55 3.72
CA ALA A 39 7.56 5.52 5.17
C ALA A 39 6.10 5.63 5.65
N SER A 40 5.12 5.62 4.74
CA SER A 40 3.72 5.91 5.10
C SER A 40 3.11 4.81 5.97
N TYR A 41 3.48 3.54 5.74
CA TYR A 41 3.05 2.42 6.59
C TYR A 41 3.61 2.51 8.02
N GLN A 42 4.91 2.78 8.17
CA GLN A 42 5.56 2.87 9.49
C GLN A 42 4.98 4.03 10.29
N LYS A 43 4.74 5.17 9.62
CA LYS A 43 4.04 6.30 10.24
C LYS A 43 2.63 5.93 10.66
N LEU A 44 1.88 5.21 9.83
CA LEU A 44 0.53 4.75 10.17
C LEU A 44 0.55 3.87 11.44
N GLU A 45 1.43 2.88 11.51
CA GLU A 45 1.57 2.00 12.69
C GLU A 45 1.90 2.80 13.95
N GLU A 46 2.86 3.73 13.85
CA GLU A 46 3.26 4.61 14.96
C GLU A 46 2.11 5.49 15.45
N GLN A 47 1.38 6.13 14.55
CA GLN A 47 0.32 7.06 14.93
C GLN A 47 -0.91 6.36 15.50
N LEU A 48 -1.22 5.14 15.04
CA LEU A 48 -2.25 4.29 15.66
C LEU A 48 -1.84 3.90 17.09
N LEU A 49 -0.58 3.48 17.30
CA LEU A 49 -0.07 3.16 18.64
C LEU A 49 -0.15 4.37 19.60
N ASN A 50 0.17 5.56 19.10
CA ASN A 50 0.07 6.82 19.85
C ASN A 50 -1.36 7.34 19.99
N LYS A 51 -2.36 6.64 19.44
CA LYS A 51 -3.76 7.07 19.36
C LYS A 51 -3.95 8.46 18.73
N ASN A 52 -3.03 8.87 17.87
CA ASN A 52 -3.09 10.14 17.15
C ASN A 52 -3.89 9.96 15.87
N VAL A 53 -5.21 10.07 15.98
CA VAL A 53 -6.13 9.78 14.86
C VAL A 53 -5.92 10.71 13.66
N GLU A 54 -5.55 11.97 13.88
CA GLU A 54 -5.36 12.93 12.77
C GLU A 54 -4.15 12.57 11.92
N GLU A 55 -3.03 12.23 12.55
CA GLU A 55 -1.82 11.83 11.83
C GLU A 55 -1.92 10.40 11.30
N ALA A 56 -2.64 9.50 11.99
CA ALA A 56 -2.97 8.18 11.46
C ALA A 56 -3.80 8.28 10.17
N PHE A 57 -4.81 9.15 10.14
CA PHE A 57 -5.59 9.41 8.93
C PHE A 57 -4.70 9.91 7.79
N ARG A 58 -3.80 10.87 8.05
CA ARG A 58 -2.88 11.40 7.03
C ARG A 58 -1.95 10.31 6.49
N ALA A 59 -1.37 9.50 7.37
CA ALA A 59 -0.49 8.40 6.97
C ALA A 59 -1.23 7.34 6.15
N ALA A 60 -2.43 6.92 6.58
CA ALA A 60 -3.29 6.01 5.82
C ALA A 60 -3.65 6.57 4.43
N HIS A 61 -3.98 7.86 4.37
CA HIS A 61 -4.30 8.54 3.12
C HIS A 61 -3.10 8.58 2.16
N THR A 62 -1.89 8.83 2.66
CA THR A 62 -0.67 8.76 1.86
C THR A 62 -0.43 7.34 1.33
N LEU A 63 -0.51 6.32 2.20
CA LEU A 63 -0.34 4.92 1.80
C LEU A 63 -1.35 4.54 0.70
N LYS A 64 -2.62 4.91 0.87
CA LYS A 64 -3.67 4.72 -0.13
C LYS A 64 -3.28 5.32 -1.49
N GLY A 65 -2.79 6.56 -1.50
CA GLY A 65 -2.35 7.25 -2.71
C GLY A 65 -1.18 6.57 -3.41
N VAL A 66 -0.19 6.11 -2.64
CA VAL A 66 0.95 5.34 -3.15
C VAL A 66 0.47 4.05 -3.80
N CYS A 67 -0.38 3.27 -3.12
CA CYS A 67 -0.91 2.01 -3.65
C CYS A 67 -1.74 2.22 -4.92
N LEU A 68 -2.55 3.28 -4.98
CA LEU A 68 -3.31 3.64 -6.17
C LEU A 68 -2.41 3.97 -7.37
N ASN A 69 -1.32 4.69 -7.14
CA ASN A 69 -0.37 5.07 -8.18
C ASN A 69 0.45 3.88 -8.70
N LEU A 70 0.77 2.94 -7.81
CA LEU A 70 1.53 1.73 -8.14
C LEU A 70 0.65 0.55 -8.55
N GLY A 71 -0.68 0.68 -8.48
CA GLY A 71 -1.60 -0.41 -8.84
C GLY A 71 -1.50 -1.61 -7.88
N PHE A 72 -1.23 -1.38 -6.59
CA PHE A 72 -1.20 -2.44 -5.58
C PHE A 72 -2.62 -2.72 -5.07
N ASP A 73 -3.45 -3.33 -5.92
CA ASP A 73 -4.91 -3.39 -5.74
C ASP A 73 -5.35 -3.86 -4.35
N ASN A 74 -4.84 -5.00 -3.87
CA ASN A 74 -5.23 -5.51 -2.56
C ASN A 74 -4.83 -4.58 -1.40
N LEU A 75 -3.60 -4.05 -1.41
CA LEU A 75 -3.13 -3.11 -0.39
C LEU A 75 -3.87 -1.76 -0.49
N PHE A 76 -4.21 -1.32 -1.71
CA PHE A 76 -5.05 -0.16 -1.95
C PHE A 76 -6.43 -0.34 -1.32
N THR A 77 -7.08 -1.48 -1.50
CA THR A 77 -8.42 -1.73 -0.94
C THR A 77 -8.41 -1.58 0.58
N VAL A 78 -7.53 -2.30 1.28
CA VAL A 78 -7.51 -2.27 2.75
C VAL A 78 -7.03 -0.93 3.31
N SER A 79 -6.08 -0.25 2.64
CA SER A 79 -5.65 1.09 3.05
C SER A 79 -6.73 2.15 2.78
N SER A 80 -7.55 1.98 1.75
CA SER A 80 -8.72 2.81 1.49
C SER A 80 -9.77 2.65 2.58
N ASP A 81 -10.13 1.42 2.92
CA ASP A 81 -11.10 1.14 3.99
C ASP A 81 -10.67 1.76 5.32
N LEU A 82 -9.40 1.59 5.71
CA LEU A 82 -8.86 2.21 6.91
C LEU A 82 -8.86 3.75 6.82
N THR A 83 -8.52 4.32 5.66
CA THR A 83 -8.57 5.79 5.45
C THR A 83 -9.98 6.32 5.66
N GLU A 84 -11.00 5.66 5.09
CA GLU A 84 -12.39 6.09 5.24
C GLU A 84 -12.87 5.92 6.69
N LYS A 85 -12.43 4.87 7.38
CA LYS A 85 -12.74 4.69 8.80
C LYS A 85 -12.16 5.82 9.66
N LEU A 86 -10.89 6.18 9.44
CA LEU A 86 -10.20 7.23 10.18
C LEU A 86 -10.68 8.64 9.80
N ARG A 87 -11.39 8.80 8.67
CA ARG A 87 -11.91 10.11 8.21
C ARG A 87 -12.85 10.76 9.23
N ALA A 88 -13.59 9.96 9.99
CA ALA A 88 -14.46 10.43 11.07
C ALA A 88 -13.69 10.96 12.29
N LYS A 89 -12.35 10.85 12.30
CA LYS A 89 -11.48 11.14 13.44
C LYS A 89 -11.77 10.27 14.67
N GLU A 90 -12.14 9.01 14.43
CA GLU A 90 -12.37 7.99 15.45
C GLU A 90 -11.46 6.78 15.22
N LEU A 91 -11.13 6.07 16.30
CA LEU A 91 -10.28 4.87 16.26
C LEU A 91 -11.06 3.56 16.44
N ASP A 92 -12.35 3.62 16.79
CA ASP A 92 -13.15 2.44 17.10
C ASP A 92 -13.23 1.49 15.91
N GLY A 93 -12.62 0.31 16.00
CA GLY A 93 -12.56 -0.67 14.91
C GLY A 93 -11.45 -0.42 13.87
N ALA A 94 -10.57 0.56 14.10
CA ALA A 94 -9.38 0.77 13.26
C ALA A 94 -8.39 -0.40 13.37
N ASP A 95 -8.29 -1.06 14.52
CA ASP A 95 -7.36 -2.17 14.75
C ASP A 95 -7.62 -3.36 13.82
N GLU A 96 -8.89 -3.72 13.59
CA GLU A 96 -9.26 -4.81 12.68
C GLU A 96 -8.90 -4.50 11.22
N LEU A 97 -9.10 -3.24 10.80
CA LEU A 97 -8.72 -2.79 9.47
C LEU A 97 -7.20 -2.68 9.32
N PHE A 98 -6.51 -2.19 10.35
CA PHE A 98 -5.06 -2.10 10.36
C PHE A 98 -4.40 -3.48 10.28
N ALA A 99 -4.95 -4.51 10.93
CA ALA A 99 -4.46 -5.88 10.80
C ALA A 99 -4.47 -6.35 9.33
N LYS A 100 -5.53 -6.02 8.57
CA LYS A 100 -5.61 -6.33 7.12
C LYS A 100 -4.61 -5.52 6.30
N VAL A 101 -4.41 -4.24 6.64
CA VAL A 101 -3.37 -3.40 6.01
C VAL A 101 -1.99 -3.99 6.23
N LYS A 102 -1.68 -4.42 7.45
CA LYS A 102 -0.42 -5.04 7.82
C LYS A 102 -0.16 -6.31 7.03
N GLU A 103 -1.13 -7.22 6.98
CA GLU A 103 -1.04 -8.46 6.19
C GLU A 103 -0.71 -8.18 4.72
N GLN A 104 -1.48 -7.29 4.06
CA GLN A 104 -1.26 -6.97 2.65
C GLN A 104 0.06 -6.21 2.44
N TYR A 105 0.46 -5.34 3.38
CA TYR A 105 1.75 -4.64 3.30
C TYR A 105 2.92 -5.62 3.36
N GLU A 106 2.87 -6.60 4.25
CA GLU A 106 3.89 -7.65 4.37
C GLU A 106 3.98 -8.51 3.10
N ILE A 107 2.84 -8.88 2.50
CA ILE A 107 2.79 -9.59 1.21
C ILE A 107 3.43 -8.74 0.11
N THR A 108 3.05 -7.45 0.01
CA THR A 108 3.61 -6.51 -0.97
C THR A 108 5.11 -6.37 -0.81
N VAL A 109 5.61 -6.09 0.39
CA VAL A 109 7.05 -5.94 0.65
C VAL A 109 7.81 -7.23 0.35
N ALA A 110 7.26 -8.38 0.73
CA ALA A 110 7.88 -9.67 0.44
C ALA A 110 7.98 -9.93 -1.07
N ALA A 111 6.92 -9.62 -1.83
CA ALA A 111 6.95 -9.73 -3.29
C ALA A 111 8.01 -8.77 -3.87
N VAL A 112 7.97 -7.48 -3.52
CA VAL A 112 8.89 -6.48 -4.07
C VAL A 112 10.36 -6.81 -3.75
N LYS A 113 10.67 -7.34 -2.56
CA LYS A 113 12.05 -7.76 -2.21
C LYS A 113 12.57 -8.94 -3.03
N ASN A 114 11.70 -9.75 -3.62
CA ASN A 114 12.08 -10.87 -4.49
C ASN A 114 12.21 -10.44 -5.98
N LEU A 115 11.98 -9.16 -6.28
CA LEU A 115 12.10 -8.59 -7.63
C LEU A 115 13.54 -8.09 -7.85
N ASP A 116 14.40 -8.98 -8.37
CA ASP A 116 15.75 -8.63 -8.88
C ASP A 116 15.68 -7.57 -9.96
#